data_AF-A0A3P5XEA9-F1
#
_entry.id   AF-A0A3P5XEA9-F1
#
_cell.length_a   1.000
_cell.length_b   1.000
_cell.length_c   1.000
_cell.angle_alpha   90.00
_cell.angle_beta   90.00
_cell.angle_gamma   90.00
#
_symmetry.space_group_name_H-M   'P 1'
#
loop_
_entity.id
_entity.type
_entity.pdbx_description
1 polymer ?
#
loop_
_entity_poly.entity_id
_entity_poly.type
_entity_poly.pdbx_seq_one_letter_code
_entity_poly.pdbx_strand_id
1 'polypeptide(L)' 'MAKGSYRSAKTGRYVTPKYGKSHPSTTVKESK' A
#
# COMPACT_ATOMS: atom_id res chain seq x y z
N MET A 1 8.87 -11.96 8.66
CA MET A 1 9.15 -11.03 7.56
C MET A 1 7.91 -10.17 7.31
N ALA A 2 7.81 -8.99 7.94
CA ALA A 2 6.67 -8.08 7.70
C ALA A 2 6.85 -7.40 6.33
N LYS A 3 6.40 -8.08 5.27
CA LYS A 3 6.29 -7.52 3.93
C LYS A 3 5.13 -6.53 3.96
N GLY A 4 5.39 -5.29 4.40
CA GLY A 4 4.36 -4.28 4.61
C GLY A 4 3.35 -4.26 3.46
N SER A 5 2.09 -4.50 3.78
CA SER A 5 1.00 -4.54 2.82
C SER A 5 0.68 -3.11 2.42
N TYR A 6 0.59 -2.85 1.12
CA TYR A 6 0.18 -1.55 0.63
C TYR A 6 -1.33 -1.59 0.40
N ARG A 7 -2.07 -0.62 0.95
CA ARG A 7 -3.52 -0.53 0.88
C ARG A 7 -3.92 0.77 0.19
N SER A 8 -4.79 0.70 -0.80
CA SER A 8 -5.33 1.89 -1.45
C SER A 8 -6.13 2.71 -0.44
N ALA A 9 -5.75 3.98 -0.23
CA ALA A 9 -6.49 4.91 0.62
C ALA A 9 -7.88 5.24 0.04
N LYS A 10 -8.05 5.11 -1.28
CA LYS A 10 -9.29 5.45 -1.99
C LYS A 10 -10.35 4.36 -1.90
N THR A 11 -9.95 3.10 -2.03
CA THR A 11 -10.87 1.96 -2.15
C THR A 11 -10.72 0.93 -1.03
N GLY A 12 -9.68 1.06 -0.20
CA GLY A 12 -9.36 0.10 0.85
C GLY A 12 -8.79 -1.23 0.36
N ARG A 13 -8.61 -1.42 -0.96
CA ARG A 13 -8.07 -2.66 -1.55
C ARG A 13 -6.57 -2.77 -1.36
N TYR A 14 -6.08 -3.98 -1.14
CA TYR A 14 -4.64 -4.23 -1.15
C TYR A 14 -4.09 -4.16 -2.56
N VAL A 15 -2.95 -3.49 -2.68
CA VAL A 15 -2.23 -3.27 -3.93
C VAL A 15 -0.81 -3.81 -3.82
N THR A 16 -0.18 -4.00 -4.97
CA THR A 16 1.20 -4.48 -5.00
C THR A 16 2.15 -3.46 -4.40
N PRO A 17 3.27 -3.90 -3.81
CA PRO A 17 4.26 -2.98 -3.24
C PRO A 17 4.91 -2.05 -4.27
N LYS A 18 5.01 -2.48 -5.53
CA LYS A 18 5.45 -1.61 -6.63
C LYS A 18 4.45 -0.48 -6.88
N TYR A 19 3.16 -0.81 -6.92
CA TYR A 19 2.10 0.18 -7.10
C TYR A 19 2.06 1.17 -5.94
N GLY A 20 2.13 0.69 -4.70
CA GLY A 20 2.12 1.55 -3.52
C GLY A 20 3.34 2.45 -3.39
N LYS A 21 4.51 2.02 -3.88
CA LYS A 21 5.70 2.89 -4.01
C LYS A 21 5.55 3.94 -5.09
N SER A 22 4.90 3.63 -6.21
CA SER A 22 4.64 4.59 -7.28
C SER A 22 3.50 5.56 -6.95
N HIS A 23 2.58 5.20 -6.06
CA HIS A 23 1.41 6.00 -5.68
C HIS A 23 1.31 6.25 -4.17
N PRO A 24 2.31 6.91 -3.54
CA PRO A 24 2.32 7.13 -2.10
C PRO A 24 1.19 8.04 -1.61
N SER A 25 0.65 8.89 -2.48
CA SER A 25 -0.47 9.80 -2.18
C SER A 25 -1.83 9.11 -2.08
N THR A 26 -1.99 7.94 -2.71
CA THR A 26 -3.26 7.20 -2.74
C THR A 26 -3.14 5.80 -2.18
N THR A 27 -2.00 5.49 -1.57
CA THR A 27 -1.69 4.18 -1.02
C THR A 27 -1.02 4.34 0.35
N VAL A 28 -1.58 3.67 1.34
CA VAL A 28 -1.04 3.57 2.70
C VAL A 28 -0.13 2.36 2.76
N LYS A 29 1.10 2.54 3.25
CA LYS A 29 1.99 1.43 3.57
C LYS A 29 1.70 0.99 5.00
N GLU A 30 1.08 -0.16 5.16
CA GLU A 30 0.80 -0.72 6.48
C GLU A 30 2.05 -1.50 6.94
N SER A 31 2.76 -0.93 7.91
CA SER A 31 3.80 -1.62 8.67
C SER A 31 3.18 -1.97 10.02
N LYS A 32 3.10 -3.27 10.33
CA LYS A 32 2.83 -3.72 11.69
C LYS A 32 4.02 -3.41 12.58
#